data_AF-A0A7W0XNM8-F1
#
_entry.id   AF-A0A7W0XNM8-F1
#
_cell.length_a   1.000
_cell.length_b   1.000
_cell.length_c   1.000
_cell.angle_alpha   90.00
_cell.angle_beta   90.00
_cell.angle_gamma   90.00
#
_symmetry.space_group_name_H-M   'P 1'
#
loop_
_entity.id
_entity.type
_entity.pdbx_description
1 polymer ?
#
loop_
_entity_poly.entity_id
_entity_poly.type
_entity_poly.pdbx_seq_one_letter_code
_entity_poly.pdbx_strand_id
1 'polypeptide(L)' 'MKHIACGDVVPGCSFTADAPTEAELLQKVAAHAKEAHGIDEVT' A
#
# COMPACT_ATOMS: atom_id res chain seq x y z
N MET A 1 4.73 7.98 -12.74
CA MET A 1 5.17 7.57 -11.38
C MET A 1 4.01 7.79 -10.43
N LYS A 2 3.63 6.73 -9.72
CA LYS A 2 2.62 6.72 -8.67
C LYS A 2 3.33 6.44 -7.34
N HIS A 3 2.81 7.00 -6.26
CA HIS A 3 3.39 6.86 -4.94
C HIS A 3 2.29 6.90 -3.88
N ILE A 4 2.52 6.21 -2.77
CA ILE A 4 1.67 6.26 -1.58
C ILE A 4 2.54 6.26 -0.32
N ALA A 5 2.13 7.07 0.65
CA ALA A 5 2.52 6.91 2.04
C ALA A 5 1.33 6.31 2.80
N CYS A 6 1.48 5.07 3.27
CA CYS A 6 0.37 4.35 3.90
C CYS A 6 -0.09 5.05 5.19
N GLY A 7 0.81 5.80 5.85
CA GLY A 7 0.49 6.63 7.02
C GLY A 7 -0.57 7.71 6.79
N ASP A 8 -0.78 8.14 5.54
CA ASP A 8 -1.84 9.09 5.18
C ASP A 8 -3.25 8.45 5.25
N VAL A 9 -3.32 7.12 5.17
CA VAL A 9 -4.58 6.33 5.16
C VAL A 9 -4.73 5.53 6.45
N VAL A 10 -3.66 4.91 6.91
CA VAL A 10 -3.58 4.07 8.11
C VAL A 10 -2.69 4.78 9.14
N PRO A 11 -3.29 5.46 10.14
CA PRO A 11 -2.53 6.18 11.16
C PRO A 11 -1.49 5.29 11.85
N GLY A 12 -0.24 5.75 11.89
CA GLY A 12 0.86 5.02 12.51
C GLY A 12 1.58 4.02 11.60
N CYS A 13 1.12 3.81 10.37
CA CYS A 13 1.85 3.02 9.38
C CYS A 13 2.95 3.85 8.71
N SER A 14 4.19 3.33 8.71
CA SER A 14 5.35 3.98 8.07
C SER A 14 5.68 3.43 6.67
N PHE A 15 4.85 2.53 6.14
CA PHE A 15 5.06 1.96 4.81
C PHE A 15 4.90 3.03 3.73
N THR A 16 5.84 3.04 2.78
CA THR A 16 5.78 3.88 1.59
C THR A 16 6.13 3.03 0.38
N ALA A 17 5.50 3.32 -0.77
CA ALA A 17 5.79 2.63 -2.02
C ALA A 17 5.63 3.55 -3.21
N ASP A 18 6.44 3.33 -4.23
CA ASP A 18 6.33 3.95 -5.54
C ASP A 18 6.31 2.89 -6.65
N ALA A 19 5.64 3.21 -7.76
CA ALA A 19 5.60 2.36 -8.94
C ALA A 19 5.37 3.17 -10.24
N PRO A 20 5.74 2.62 -11.41
CA PRO A 20 5.48 3.26 -12.70
C PRO A 20 3.99 3.44 -12.98
N THR A 21 3.18 2.43 -12.64
CA THR A 21 1.74 2.37 -12.88
C THR A 21 0.95 2.23 -11.58
N GLU A 22 -0.35 2.52 -11.63
CA GLU A 22 -1.24 2.38 -10.48
C GLU A 22 -1.49 0.90 -10.13
N ALA A 23 -1.63 0.03 -11.13
CA ALA A 23 -1.79 -1.40 -10.92
C ALA A 23 -0.60 -1.99 -10.16
N GLU A 24 0.63 -1.64 -10.53
CA GLU A 24 1.83 -2.09 -9.81
C GLU A 24 1.90 -1.51 -8.39
N LEU A 25 1.45 -0.27 -8.19
CA LEU A 25 1.40 0.32 -6.85
C LEU A 25 0.39 -0.44 -5.97
N LEU A 26 -0.79 -0.72 -6.49
CA LEU A 26 -1.84 -1.43 -5.76
C LEU A 26 -1.44 -2.86 -5.42
N GLN A 27 -0.66 -3.55 -6.26
CA GLN A 27 -0.09 -4.85 -5.92
C GLN A 27 0.85 -4.78 -4.71
N LYS A 28 1.71 -3.75 -4.65
CA LYS A 28 2.59 -3.52 -3.49
C LYS A 28 1.80 -3.19 -2.22
N VAL A 29 0.76 -2.37 -2.35
CA VAL A 29 -0.14 -2.01 -1.24
C VAL A 29 -0.90 -3.23 -0.73
N ALA A 30 -1.46 -4.05 -1.61
CA ALA A 30 -2.20 -5.25 -1.23
C ALA A 30 -1.32 -6.28 -0.51
N ALA A 31 -0.09 -6.51 -0.99
CA ALA A 31 0.88 -7.36 -0.29
C ALA A 31 1.18 -6.84 1.12
N HIS A 32 1.50 -5.54 1.24
CA HIS A 32 1.73 -4.91 2.53
C HIS A 32 0.51 -4.99 3.47
N ALA A 33 -0.68 -4.70 2.95
CA ALA A 33 -1.94 -4.73 3.70
C ALA A 33 -2.21 -6.11 4.30
N LYS A 34 -1.96 -7.16 3.53
CA LYS A 34 -2.09 -8.54 3.98
C LYS A 34 -1.06 -8.90 5.05
N GLU A 35 0.22 -8.60 4.81
CA GLU A 35 1.32 -9.01 5.71
C GLU A 35 1.35 -8.22 7.02
N ALA A 36 1.15 -6.91 6.97
CA ALA A 36 1.28 -6.04 8.14
C ALA A 36 -0.04 -5.88 8.92
N HIS A 37 -1.17 -5.95 8.24
CA HIS A 37 -2.48 -5.60 8.83
C HIS A 37 -3.50 -6.74 8.75
N GLY A 38 -3.17 -7.88 8.13
CA GLY A 38 -4.10 -9.01 7.97
C GLY A 38 -5.30 -8.69 7.08
N ILE A 39 -5.17 -7.71 6.19
CA ILE A 39 -6.23 -7.29 5.26
C ILE A 39 -6.08 -8.08 3.96
N ASP A 40 -6.98 -9.02 3.70
CA ASP A 40 -6.94 -9.86 2.50
C ASP A 40 -7.44 -9.17 1.23
N GLU A 41 -8.21 -8.08 1.35
CA GLU A 41 -8.74 -7.33 0.21
C GLU A 41 -8.60 -5.81 0.42
N VAL A 42 -7.98 -5.14 -0.56
CA VAL A 42 -7.86 -3.69 -0.64
C VAL A 42 -8.73 -3.23 -1.81
N THR A 43 -9.85 -2.57 -1.52
CA THR A 43 -10.89 -2.17 -2.50
C THR A 43 -10.87 -0.68 -2.80
#